data_AF-H8GHJ8-F1
#
_entry.id   AF-H8GHJ8-F1
#
_cell.length_a   1.000
_cell.length_b   1.000
_cell.length_c   1.000
_cell.angle_alpha   90.00
_cell.angle_beta   90.00
_cell.angle_gamma   90.00
#
_symmetry.space_group_name_H-M   'P 1'
#
loop_
_entity.id
_entity.type
_entity.pdbx_description
1 polymer ?
#
loop_
_entity_poly.entity_id
_entity_poly.type
_entity_poly.pdbx_seq_one_letter_code
_entity_poly.pdbx_strand_id
1 'polypeptide(L)'
;MIEQLVEIANGYHGSDYHVYGEIPQRKLVASTSFHGVDPRDTVIVLLDSTVMGSAENGMSITLKGVYWKNMWAVKTRKNSYTWEELRHIYKGIEIQSGHLVFEPGVEFSFPANYNGISLLNLIKTLTQFFIETTQMTNLEATGTTYQHQAENMPSTEQNVVLIGDNSAKIYIEIVPELIALCVAADGEVEDSEIELATAIIENDDLIQDKQLALESLSTNLDKLISDKKKSNAIFKLKSTTIISKVSKISDSLQKERLEVILDGMLESVCDEGSSDTKSIVDAIKKKL
;
A
#
# COMPACT_ATOMS: atom_id res chain seq x y z
N MET A 1 -15.21 25.35 -6.34
CA MET A 1 -14.41 24.31 -7.04
C MET A 1 -13.97 23.20 -6.09
N ILE A 2 -12.97 23.37 -5.20
CA ILE A 2 -12.52 22.29 -4.28
C ILE A 2 -13.69 21.69 -3.49
N GLU A 3 -14.52 22.54 -2.87
CA GLU A 3 -15.70 22.11 -2.08
C GLU A 3 -16.67 21.24 -2.89
N GLN A 4 -16.94 21.59 -4.16
CA GLN A 4 -17.82 20.82 -5.04
C GLN A 4 -17.20 19.48 -5.47
N LEU A 5 -15.88 19.45 -5.67
CA LEU A 5 -15.16 18.21 -5.96
C LEU A 5 -15.16 17.27 -4.74
N VAL A 6 -15.06 17.84 -3.53
CA VAL A 6 -15.18 17.12 -2.25
C VAL A 6 -16.61 16.62 -2.03
N GLU A 7 -17.62 17.43 -2.34
CA GLU A 7 -19.04 17.02 -2.30
C GLU A 7 -19.31 15.84 -3.25
N ILE A 8 -18.80 15.90 -4.49
CA ILE A 8 -18.86 14.78 -5.43
C ILE A 8 -18.13 13.54 -4.87
N ALA A 9 -16.92 13.71 -4.33
CA ALA A 9 -16.12 12.61 -3.79
C ALA A 9 -16.79 11.93 -2.57
N ASN A 10 -17.38 12.70 -1.65
CA ASN A 10 -18.10 12.19 -0.48
C ASN A 10 -19.36 11.38 -0.85
N GLY A 11 -19.86 11.49 -2.09
CA GLY A 11 -20.88 10.59 -2.64
C GLY A 11 -20.39 9.14 -2.85
N TYR A 12 -19.07 8.91 -2.76
CA TYR A 12 -18.41 7.61 -2.95
C TYR A 12 -17.71 7.15 -1.67
N HIS A 13 -17.50 5.85 -1.55
CA HIS A 13 -16.97 5.19 -0.36
C HIS A 13 -16.44 3.79 -0.71
N GLY A 14 -15.45 3.33 0.04
CA GLY A 14 -14.79 2.02 -0.12
C GLY A 14 -13.70 1.82 0.94
N SER A 15 -13.07 0.64 1.00
CA SER A 15 -11.86 0.46 1.82
C SER A 15 -10.80 1.45 1.37
N ASP A 16 -10.08 2.04 2.33
CA ASP A 16 -8.91 2.90 2.08
C ASP A 16 -9.14 4.04 1.06
N TYR A 17 -10.40 4.50 1.01
CA TYR A 17 -10.86 5.69 0.31
C TYR A 17 -10.79 6.89 1.24
N HIS A 18 -10.01 7.91 0.89
CA HIS A 18 -9.85 9.12 1.68
C HIS A 18 -10.14 10.37 0.83
N VAL A 19 -10.89 11.32 1.38
CA VAL A 19 -11.24 12.60 0.73
C VAL A 19 -10.47 13.74 1.38
N TYR A 20 -10.19 14.80 0.61
CA TYR A 20 -9.52 16.02 1.06
C TYR A 20 -10.07 16.56 2.39
N GLY A 21 -9.15 16.91 3.29
CA GLY A 21 -9.45 17.25 4.68
C GLY A 21 -9.33 16.06 5.64
N GLU A 22 -9.58 14.84 5.17
CA GLU A 22 -9.52 13.60 5.97
C GLU A 22 -8.39 12.65 5.55
N ILE A 23 -7.65 12.96 4.48
CA ILE A 23 -6.50 12.17 4.03
C ILE A 23 -5.40 12.18 5.11
N PRO A 24 -5.00 11.01 5.67
CA PRO A 24 -3.92 10.96 6.65
C PRO A 24 -2.61 11.50 6.07
N GLN A 25 -1.96 12.42 6.78
CA GLN A 25 -0.77 13.14 6.26
C GLN A 25 0.33 12.19 5.75
N ARG A 26 0.53 11.03 6.39
CA ARG A 26 1.44 9.97 5.93
C ARG A 26 1.08 9.47 4.53
N LYS A 27 -0.19 9.08 4.33
CA LYS A 27 -0.71 8.59 3.05
C LYS A 27 -0.68 9.68 1.97
N LEU A 28 -0.91 10.94 2.33
CA LEU A 28 -0.79 12.09 1.42
C LEU A 28 0.65 12.29 0.93
N VAL A 29 1.64 12.25 1.82
CA VAL A 29 3.08 12.37 1.47
C VAL A 29 3.52 11.20 0.60
N ALA A 30 3.19 9.96 0.98
CA ALA A 30 3.53 8.76 0.22
C ALA A 30 2.93 8.80 -1.19
N SER A 31 1.62 8.95 -1.31
CA SER A 31 0.94 9.00 -2.62
C SER A 31 1.44 10.13 -3.52
N THR A 32 1.73 11.31 -2.98
CA THR A 32 2.32 12.42 -3.76
C THR A 32 3.67 12.01 -4.35
N SER A 33 4.53 11.39 -3.55
CA SER A 33 5.86 10.94 -3.97
C SER A 33 5.81 9.76 -4.95
N PHE A 34 4.94 8.77 -4.72
CA PHE A 34 4.94 7.51 -5.45
C PHE A 34 4.03 7.47 -6.68
N HIS A 35 2.93 8.24 -6.70
CA HIS A 35 2.06 8.33 -7.87
C HIS A 35 2.56 9.36 -8.90
N GLY A 36 3.60 10.14 -8.57
CA GLY A 36 4.18 11.15 -9.45
C GLY A 36 3.35 12.44 -9.54
N VAL A 37 2.69 12.82 -8.44
CA VAL A 37 1.91 14.07 -8.34
C VAL A 37 2.88 15.25 -8.15
N ASP A 38 2.64 16.37 -8.82
CA ASP A 38 3.35 17.63 -8.56
C ASP A 38 3.05 18.08 -7.12
N PRO A 39 4.04 18.30 -6.24
CA PRO A 39 3.80 18.70 -4.83
C PRO A 39 3.02 20.01 -4.64
N ARG A 40 2.78 20.77 -5.70
CA ARG A 40 1.93 21.99 -5.73
C ARG A 40 0.51 21.73 -6.23
N ASP A 41 0.19 20.48 -6.56
CA ASP A 41 -1.16 20.03 -6.89
C ASP A 41 -1.88 19.54 -5.62
N THR A 42 -3.20 19.71 -5.58
CA THR A 42 -4.01 19.34 -4.42
C THR A 42 -4.66 18.00 -4.66
N VAL A 43 -4.32 16.99 -3.85
CA VAL A 43 -5.01 15.69 -3.86
C VAL A 43 -6.41 15.87 -3.26
N ILE A 44 -7.43 15.61 -4.06
CA ILE A 44 -8.85 15.67 -3.69
C ILE A 44 -9.33 14.32 -3.15
N VAL A 45 -8.88 13.22 -3.77
CA VAL A 45 -9.18 11.86 -3.35
C VAL A 45 -7.91 11.03 -3.38
N LEU A 46 -7.73 10.19 -2.37
CA LEU A 46 -6.73 9.14 -2.36
C LEU A 46 -7.43 7.78 -2.23
N LEU A 47 -7.23 6.94 -3.24
CA LEU A 47 -7.52 5.50 -3.19
C LEU A 47 -6.20 4.80 -2.91
N ASP A 48 -6.06 4.19 -1.74
CA ASP A 48 -4.85 3.46 -1.36
C ASP A 48 -5.05 1.96 -1.62
N SER A 49 -4.35 1.44 -2.64
CA SER A 49 -4.44 0.03 -3.04
C SER A 49 -3.32 -0.82 -2.46
N THR A 50 -2.60 -0.32 -1.46
CA THR A 50 -1.61 -1.12 -0.73
C THR A 50 -2.27 -1.98 0.33
N VAL A 51 -1.85 -3.25 0.40
CA VAL A 51 -2.31 -4.22 1.43
C VAL A 51 -2.04 -3.70 2.86
N MET A 52 -1.03 -2.84 3.03
CA MET A 52 -0.56 -2.33 4.33
C MET A 52 -0.92 -0.86 4.60
N GLY A 53 -1.82 -0.26 3.82
CA GLY A 53 -2.28 1.13 4.03
C GLY A 53 -1.18 2.21 4.01
N SER A 54 -0.13 2.02 3.20
CA SER A 54 0.98 2.98 3.04
C SER A 54 0.72 4.03 1.94
N ALA A 55 -0.23 3.79 1.04
CA ALA A 55 -0.55 4.61 -0.13
C ALA A 55 0.61 4.82 -1.12
N GLU A 56 1.56 3.89 -1.18
CA GLU A 56 2.59 3.88 -2.23
C GLU A 56 2.09 3.35 -3.57
N ASN A 57 1.04 2.53 -3.55
CA ASN A 57 0.30 2.08 -4.72
C ASN A 57 -1.15 2.52 -4.52
N GLY A 58 -1.83 2.82 -5.62
CA GLY A 58 -3.16 3.42 -5.55
C GLY A 58 -3.32 4.51 -6.59
N MET A 59 -4.30 5.37 -6.36
CA MET A 59 -4.69 6.45 -7.24
C MET A 59 -4.94 7.73 -6.46
N SER A 60 -4.22 8.79 -6.82
CA SER A 60 -4.49 10.16 -6.39
C SER A 60 -5.30 10.88 -7.47
N ILE A 61 -6.47 11.37 -7.10
CA ILE A 61 -7.26 12.27 -7.95
C ILE A 61 -7.01 13.69 -7.44
N THR A 62 -6.65 14.62 -8.32
CA THR A 62 -6.11 15.94 -7.99
C THR A 62 -6.82 17.06 -8.75
N LEU A 63 -6.41 18.32 -8.55
CA LEU A 63 -6.93 19.44 -9.34
C LEU A 63 -6.43 19.47 -10.79
N LYS A 64 -5.28 18.83 -11.11
CA LYS A 64 -4.76 18.77 -12.49
C LYS A 64 -5.14 17.48 -13.23
N GLY A 65 -5.40 16.38 -12.51
CA GLY A 65 -5.75 15.11 -13.15
C GLY A 65 -5.90 13.92 -12.21
N VAL A 66 -5.65 12.74 -12.76
CA VAL A 66 -5.64 11.46 -12.07
C VAL A 66 -4.25 10.86 -12.24
N TYR A 67 -3.65 10.42 -11.13
CA TYR A 67 -2.29 9.87 -11.06
C TYR A 67 -2.37 8.55 -10.31
N TRP A 68 -1.62 7.53 -10.73
CA TRP A 68 -1.62 6.24 -10.05
C TRP A 68 -0.26 5.55 -10.09
N LYS A 69 -0.12 4.55 -9.22
CA LYS A 69 0.94 3.55 -9.29
C LYS A 69 0.31 2.18 -9.03
N ASN A 70 0.45 1.27 -9.99
CA ASN A 70 0.07 -0.12 -9.80
C ASN A 70 1.15 -0.86 -9.01
N MET A 71 0.79 -2.00 -8.42
CA MET A 71 1.77 -3.00 -8.00
C MET A 71 2.64 -3.44 -9.18
N TRP A 72 3.90 -3.79 -8.89
CA TRP A 72 4.96 -4.02 -9.88
C TRP A 72 4.65 -5.12 -10.92
N ALA A 73 3.72 -6.03 -10.62
CA ALA A 73 3.26 -7.07 -11.52
C ALA A 73 2.43 -6.53 -12.70
N VAL A 74 1.74 -5.38 -12.54
CA VAL A 74 0.83 -4.80 -13.54
C VAL A 74 1.52 -3.66 -14.29
N LYS A 75 2.05 -3.99 -15.47
CA LYS A 75 2.71 -3.01 -16.35
C LYS A 75 1.69 -2.19 -17.14
N THR A 76 1.61 -0.91 -16.85
CA THR A 76 0.86 0.08 -17.64
C THR A 76 1.81 0.94 -18.49
N ARG A 77 1.39 1.37 -19.69
CA ARG A 77 2.18 2.26 -20.55
C ARG A 77 2.19 3.72 -20.10
N LYS A 78 1.21 4.11 -19.28
CA LYS A 78 1.03 5.45 -18.71
C LYS A 78 0.42 5.32 -17.31
N ASN A 79 0.76 6.22 -16.40
CA ASN A 79 0.30 6.17 -15.01
C ASN A 79 -0.36 7.48 -14.53
N SER A 80 -0.76 8.34 -15.47
CA SER A 80 -1.52 9.55 -15.19
C SER A 80 -2.32 10.02 -16.41
N TYR A 81 -3.38 10.79 -16.17
CA TYR A 81 -4.02 11.64 -17.17
C TYR A 81 -4.40 12.98 -16.54
N THR A 82 -4.14 14.06 -17.25
CA THR A 82 -4.74 15.37 -16.94
C THR A 82 -6.24 15.37 -17.26
N TRP A 83 -7.01 16.28 -16.66
CA TRP A 83 -8.44 16.43 -16.96
C TRP A 83 -8.71 16.74 -18.44
N GLU A 84 -7.81 17.45 -19.12
CA GLU A 84 -7.92 17.73 -20.56
C GLU A 84 -7.73 16.47 -21.40
N GLU A 85 -6.82 15.57 -21.04
CA GLU A 85 -6.70 14.27 -21.72
C GLU A 85 -7.93 13.39 -21.42
N LEU A 86 -8.39 13.33 -20.16
CA LEU A 86 -9.57 12.57 -19.77
C LEU A 86 -10.84 13.00 -20.52
N ARG A 87 -11.02 14.30 -20.82
CA ARG A 87 -12.13 14.80 -21.66
C ARG A 87 -12.29 14.02 -22.98
N HIS A 88 -11.19 13.56 -23.56
CA HIS A 88 -11.18 12.89 -24.85
C HIS A 88 -11.50 11.38 -24.75
N ILE A 89 -11.19 10.74 -23.61
CA ILE A 89 -11.27 9.28 -23.45
C ILE A 89 -12.32 8.80 -22.43
N TYR A 90 -12.84 9.65 -21.53
CA TYR A 90 -13.62 9.22 -20.37
C TYR A 90 -14.84 8.34 -20.68
N LYS A 91 -15.46 8.50 -21.85
CA LYS A 91 -16.59 7.68 -22.31
C LYS A 91 -16.20 6.22 -22.60
N GLY A 92 -14.96 5.98 -23.02
CA GLY A 92 -14.40 4.66 -23.31
C GLY A 92 -13.75 3.96 -22.10
N ILE A 93 -13.60 4.65 -20.96
CA ILE A 93 -13.08 4.02 -19.73
C ILE A 93 -14.09 2.98 -19.26
N GLU A 94 -13.60 1.79 -18.91
CA GLU A 94 -14.42 0.65 -18.49
C GLU A 94 -13.71 -0.21 -17.43
N ILE A 95 -14.44 -1.18 -16.86
CA ILE A 95 -13.88 -2.17 -15.93
C ILE A 95 -13.67 -3.49 -16.67
N GLN A 96 -12.45 -4.02 -16.62
CA GLN A 96 -12.11 -5.36 -17.09
C GLN A 96 -11.36 -6.11 -15.98
N SER A 97 -11.90 -7.23 -15.50
CA SER A 97 -11.19 -8.20 -14.64
C SER A 97 -10.46 -7.63 -13.40
N GLY A 98 -11.00 -6.60 -12.74
CA GLY A 98 -10.33 -5.93 -11.59
C GLY A 98 -9.41 -4.76 -11.96
N HIS A 99 -9.46 -4.31 -13.21
CA HIS A 99 -8.72 -3.16 -13.72
C HIS A 99 -9.69 -2.08 -14.22
N LEU A 100 -9.37 -0.82 -13.92
CA LEU A 100 -9.93 0.35 -14.58
C LEU A 100 -9.09 0.62 -15.83
N VAL A 101 -9.63 0.27 -16.99
CA VAL A 101 -8.95 0.40 -18.28
C VAL A 101 -9.30 1.75 -18.88
N PHE A 102 -8.29 2.60 -19.08
CA PHE A 102 -8.45 3.91 -19.69
C PHE A 102 -8.35 3.83 -21.23
N GLU A 103 -7.34 3.11 -21.70
CA GLU A 103 -7.04 2.82 -23.09
C GLU A 103 -6.33 1.44 -23.15
N PRO A 104 -6.22 0.76 -24.30
CA PRO A 104 -5.52 -0.53 -24.38
C PRO A 104 -4.10 -0.46 -23.79
N GLY A 105 -3.81 -1.25 -22.75
CA GLY A 105 -2.52 -1.22 -22.05
C GLY A 105 -2.23 0.08 -21.28
N VAL A 106 -3.26 0.86 -20.94
CA VAL A 106 -3.22 1.93 -19.94
C VAL A 106 -4.31 1.68 -18.90
N GLU A 107 -3.91 1.25 -17.72
CA GLU A 107 -4.82 0.70 -16.73
C GLU A 107 -4.35 0.95 -15.30
N PHE A 108 -5.33 1.07 -14.40
CA PHE A 108 -5.14 1.02 -12.96
C PHE A 108 -5.70 -0.29 -12.42
N SER A 109 -4.90 -1.05 -11.66
CA SER A 109 -5.34 -2.28 -10.99
C SER A 109 -5.68 -1.97 -9.54
N PHE A 110 -6.84 -2.47 -9.09
CA PHE A 110 -7.32 -2.32 -7.72
C PHE A 110 -7.64 -3.70 -7.11
N PRO A 111 -7.43 -3.91 -5.79
CA PRO A 111 -7.74 -5.18 -5.14
C PRO A 111 -9.25 -5.49 -5.16
N ALA A 112 -9.60 -6.76 -5.02
CA ALA A 112 -10.96 -7.27 -5.24
C ALA A 112 -12.03 -6.69 -4.28
N ASN A 113 -11.62 -6.12 -3.14
CA ASN A 113 -12.49 -5.42 -2.20
C ASN A 113 -12.94 -4.03 -2.68
N TYR A 114 -12.34 -3.47 -3.75
CA TYR A 114 -12.76 -2.20 -4.33
C TYR A 114 -13.95 -2.34 -5.27
N ASN A 115 -14.95 -1.48 -5.09
CA ASN A 115 -16.04 -1.34 -6.05
C ASN A 115 -15.57 -0.56 -7.29
N GLY A 116 -15.07 -1.31 -8.28
CA GLY A 116 -14.62 -0.76 -9.56
C GLY A 116 -15.69 0.05 -10.31
N ILE A 117 -16.99 -0.29 -10.17
CA ILE A 117 -18.07 0.48 -10.79
C ILE A 117 -18.21 1.85 -10.13
N SER A 118 -18.12 1.92 -8.80
CA SER A 118 -18.07 3.20 -8.06
C SER A 118 -16.87 4.04 -8.47
N LEU A 119 -15.68 3.44 -8.61
CA LEU A 119 -14.49 4.15 -9.08
C LEU A 119 -14.65 4.68 -10.51
N LEU A 120 -15.17 3.87 -11.43
CA LEU A 120 -15.45 4.27 -12.80
C LEU A 120 -16.42 5.45 -12.86
N ASN A 121 -17.48 5.41 -12.05
CA ASN A 121 -18.47 6.48 -11.96
C ASN A 121 -17.84 7.76 -11.38
N LEU A 122 -17.05 7.67 -10.31
CA LEU A 122 -16.31 8.81 -9.74
C LEU A 122 -15.43 9.51 -10.80
N ILE A 123 -14.63 8.74 -11.54
CA ILE A 123 -13.75 9.28 -12.60
C ILE A 123 -14.57 9.94 -13.71
N LYS A 124 -15.70 9.34 -14.13
CA LYS A 124 -16.60 9.90 -15.15
C LYS A 124 -17.31 11.17 -14.66
N THR A 125 -17.84 11.19 -13.43
CA THR A 125 -18.49 12.36 -12.82
C THR A 125 -17.53 13.52 -12.64
N LEU A 126 -16.33 13.28 -12.08
CA LEU A 126 -15.32 14.31 -11.92
C LEU A 126 -14.86 14.85 -13.28
N THR A 127 -14.58 13.99 -14.27
CA THR A 127 -14.21 14.45 -15.61
C THR A 127 -15.31 15.32 -16.21
N GLN A 128 -16.58 14.90 -16.10
CA GLN A 128 -17.72 15.68 -16.59
C GLN A 128 -17.82 17.07 -15.91
N PHE A 129 -17.65 17.13 -14.58
CA PHE A 129 -17.60 18.39 -13.82
C PHE A 129 -16.45 19.30 -14.28
N PHE A 130 -15.25 18.76 -14.52
CA PHE A 130 -14.12 19.54 -15.04
C PHE A 130 -14.35 20.02 -16.48
N ILE A 131 -15.02 19.23 -17.33
CA ILE A 131 -15.42 19.65 -18.68
C ILE A 131 -16.36 20.87 -18.60
N GLU A 132 -17.43 20.76 -17.81
CA GLU A 132 -18.45 21.79 -17.65
C GLU A 132 -17.88 23.06 -17.04
N THR A 133 -17.11 22.94 -15.95
CA THR A 133 -16.49 24.10 -15.29
C THR A 133 -15.54 24.84 -16.23
N THR A 134 -14.74 24.10 -17.02
CA THR A 134 -13.83 24.71 -18.01
C THR A 134 -14.59 25.44 -19.11
N GLN A 135 -15.73 24.89 -19.57
CA GLN A 135 -16.59 25.55 -20.57
C GLN A 135 -17.21 26.84 -20.01
N MET A 136 -17.63 26.86 -18.74
CA MET A 136 -18.13 28.08 -18.08
C MET A 136 -17.02 29.13 -17.94
N THR A 137 -15.83 28.76 -17.45
CA THR A 137 -14.71 29.71 -17.36
C THR A 137 -14.24 30.22 -18.72
N ASN A 138 -14.36 29.45 -19.81
CA ASN A 138 -14.03 29.93 -21.15
C ASN A 138 -15.07 30.89 -21.73
N LEU A 139 -16.32 30.84 -21.26
CA LEU A 139 -17.33 31.85 -21.57
C LEU A 139 -17.07 33.12 -20.76
N GLU A 140 -16.78 32.98 -19.46
CA GLU A 140 -16.49 34.11 -18.55
C GLU A 140 -15.16 34.81 -18.85
N ALA A 141 -14.12 34.09 -19.27
CA ALA A 141 -12.80 34.65 -19.60
C ALA A 141 -12.77 35.51 -20.87
N THR A 142 -13.89 35.64 -21.59
CA THR A 142 -14.07 36.72 -22.57
C THR A 142 -14.41 38.07 -21.92
N GLY A 143 -14.58 38.12 -20.59
CA GLY A 143 -14.80 39.31 -19.78
C GLY A 143 -13.81 39.46 -18.62
N THR A 144 -13.12 40.60 -18.60
CA THR A 144 -12.41 41.24 -17.44
C THR A 144 -11.16 40.59 -16.83
N THR A 145 -10.02 41.23 -17.12
CA THR A 145 -8.73 41.21 -16.41
C THR A 145 -8.79 41.85 -15.02
N TYR A 146 -8.06 41.35 -14.00
CA TYR A 146 -7.33 42.17 -12.99
C TYR A 146 -6.21 41.37 -12.27
N GLN A 147 -5.24 42.08 -11.67
CA GLN A 147 -4.03 41.54 -10.98
C GLN A 147 -4.10 41.75 -9.45
N HIS A 148 -3.44 40.90 -8.63
CA HIS A 148 -2.31 41.26 -7.75
C HIS A 148 -1.87 40.15 -6.75
N GLN A 149 -0.56 39.84 -6.77
CA GLN A 149 0.44 39.65 -5.68
C GLN A 149 0.15 38.90 -4.33
N ALA A 150 1.24 38.54 -3.64
CA ALA A 150 1.33 37.52 -2.57
C ALA A 150 2.06 38.01 -1.29
N GLU A 151 2.01 37.25 -0.18
CA GLU A 151 2.97 37.33 0.96
C GLU A 151 2.98 36.04 1.85
N ASN A 152 3.85 35.95 2.88
CA ASN A 152 4.50 34.71 3.37
C ASN A 152 4.29 34.28 4.86
N MET A 153 4.50 32.96 5.13
CA MET A 153 5.14 32.33 6.34
C MET A 153 4.46 32.35 7.75
N PRO A 154 4.92 31.57 8.77
CA PRO A 154 5.83 30.39 8.82
C PRO A 154 5.32 29.17 9.68
N SER A 155 6.23 28.23 9.98
CA SER A 155 6.08 26.86 10.57
C SER A 155 6.35 26.70 12.10
N THR A 156 6.08 25.51 12.67
CA THR A 156 6.91 24.91 13.76
C THR A 156 6.78 23.37 13.88
N GLU A 157 7.89 22.68 14.18
CA GLU A 157 7.97 21.25 14.55
C GLU A 157 8.01 21.06 16.09
N GLN A 158 7.70 19.86 16.60
CA GLN A 158 8.19 19.39 17.91
C GLN A 158 8.56 17.90 17.90
N ASN A 159 9.50 17.54 18.78
CA ASN A 159 10.31 16.32 18.75
C ASN A 159 10.28 15.65 20.14
N VAL A 160 10.27 14.31 20.24
CA VAL A 160 10.41 13.58 21.53
C VAL A 160 11.31 12.35 21.33
N VAL A 161 12.13 12.06 22.34
CA VAL A 161 13.19 11.03 22.35
C VAL A 161 13.03 10.17 23.62
N LEU A 162 13.42 8.88 23.61
CA LEU A 162 14.34 8.23 24.59
C LEU A 162 14.32 6.67 24.60
N ILE A 163 15.40 6.09 24.07
CA ILE A 163 16.22 4.95 24.58
C ILE A 163 15.52 3.66 25.08
N GLY A 164 15.66 2.59 24.27
CA GLY A 164 15.52 1.16 24.62
C GLY A 164 15.14 0.31 23.40
N ASP A 165 15.56 -0.95 23.21
CA ASP A 165 16.72 -1.71 23.73
C ASP A 165 17.27 -2.63 22.62
N ASN A 166 18.51 -3.14 22.75
CA ASN A 166 19.14 -3.98 21.72
C ASN A 166 18.50 -5.38 21.57
N SER A 167 17.95 -5.96 22.64
CA SER A 167 17.21 -7.24 22.57
C SER A 167 15.86 -7.08 21.85
N ALA A 168 15.08 -6.08 22.27
CA ALA A 168 13.81 -5.71 21.63
C ALA A 168 14.01 -5.35 20.15
N LYS A 169 15.08 -4.63 19.81
CA LYS A 169 15.43 -4.32 18.41
C LYS A 169 15.66 -5.58 17.58
N ILE A 170 16.40 -6.56 18.11
CA ILE A 170 16.64 -7.85 17.43
C ILE A 170 15.34 -8.61 17.19
N TYR A 171 14.42 -8.62 18.16
CA TYR A 171 13.09 -9.23 18.00
C TYR A 171 12.27 -8.55 16.90
N ILE A 172 12.15 -7.22 16.94
CA ILE A 172 11.38 -6.42 15.95
C ILE A 172 11.95 -6.58 14.54
N GLU A 173 13.27 -6.70 14.38
CA GLU A 173 13.90 -6.95 13.07
C GLU A 173 13.68 -8.38 12.54
N ILE A 174 13.54 -9.37 13.42
CA ILE A 174 13.49 -10.80 13.05
C ILE A 174 12.05 -11.31 12.83
N VAL A 175 11.08 -10.90 13.65
CA VAL A 175 9.71 -11.44 13.59
C VAL A 175 9.07 -11.31 12.19
N PRO A 176 9.11 -10.13 11.51
CA PRO A 176 8.58 -10.01 10.15
C PRO A 176 9.30 -10.91 9.13
N GLU A 177 10.60 -11.12 9.30
CA GLU A 177 11.41 -11.96 8.41
C GLU A 177 11.14 -13.47 8.62
N LEU A 178 10.78 -13.87 9.85
CA LEU A 178 10.35 -15.24 10.18
C LEU A 178 8.93 -15.54 9.69
N ILE A 179 7.99 -14.63 9.90
CA ILE A 179 6.61 -14.78 9.43
C ILE A 179 6.62 -14.86 7.90
N ALA A 180 7.34 -13.96 7.22
CA ALA A 180 7.56 -14.02 5.78
C ALA A 180 8.17 -15.36 5.32
N LEU A 181 9.08 -15.93 6.10
CA LEU A 181 9.71 -17.22 5.79
C LEU A 181 8.76 -18.40 5.96
N CYS A 182 7.82 -18.35 6.90
CA CYS A 182 6.81 -19.39 7.07
C CYS A 182 5.82 -19.36 5.90
N VAL A 183 5.24 -18.20 5.58
CA VAL A 183 4.31 -18.04 4.44
C VAL A 183 4.98 -18.41 3.11
N ALA A 184 6.20 -17.91 2.85
CA ALA A 184 6.89 -18.20 1.58
C ALA A 184 7.48 -19.62 1.47
N ALA A 185 7.30 -20.48 2.48
CA ALA A 185 7.95 -21.78 2.55
C ALA A 185 7.38 -22.80 1.55
N ASP A 186 6.07 -22.89 1.40
CA ASP A 186 5.46 -23.85 0.46
C ASP A 186 5.41 -23.29 -0.98
N GLY A 187 5.42 -21.96 -1.13
CA GLY A 187 5.78 -21.25 -2.37
C GLY A 187 4.59 -20.86 -3.26
N GLU A 188 3.44 -21.48 -3.01
CA GLU A 188 2.14 -20.83 -3.17
C GLU A 188 1.88 -20.04 -1.88
N VAL A 189 1.13 -18.94 -1.98
CA VAL A 189 0.81 -18.04 -0.87
C VAL A 189 -0.64 -17.63 -1.01
N GLU A 190 -1.41 -17.83 0.05
CA GLU A 190 -2.84 -17.48 0.10
C GLU A 190 -3.09 -16.16 0.82
N ASP A 191 -4.19 -15.49 0.48
CA ASP A 191 -4.58 -14.23 1.12
C ASP A 191 -4.84 -14.41 2.63
N SER A 192 -5.35 -15.58 3.03
CA SER A 192 -5.54 -16.03 4.42
C SER A 192 -4.24 -16.03 5.26
N GLU A 193 -3.14 -16.49 4.66
CA GLU A 193 -1.82 -16.54 5.30
C GLU A 193 -1.23 -15.13 5.47
N ILE A 194 -1.48 -14.24 4.51
CA ILE A 194 -1.10 -12.83 4.55
C ILE A 194 -1.92 -12.08 5.60
N GLU A 195 -3.23 -12.34 5.70
CA GLU A 195 -4.10 -11.79 6.74
C GLU A 195 -3.63 -12.21 8.15
N LEU A 196 -3.31 -13.49 8.37
CA LEU A 196 -2.76 -13.96 9.64
C LEU A 196 -1.39 -13.33 9.95
N ALA A 197 -0.48 -13.30 8.97
CA ALA A 197 0.84 -12.70 9.12
C ALA A 197 0.76 -11.21 9.51
N THR A 198 -0.22 -10.50 8.95
CA THR A 198 -0.51 -9.09 9.26
C THR A 198 -1.09 -8.97 10.68
N ALA A 199 -2.11 -9.75 11.01
CA ALA A 199 -2.76 -9.73 12.31
C ALA A 199 -1.80 -10.05 13.46
N ILE A 200 -0.84 -10.96 13.27
CA ILE A 200 0.21 -11.25 14.26
C ILE A 200 1.05 -10.01 14.54
N ILE A 201 1.52 -9.30 13.50
CA ILE A 201 2.33 -8.09 13.67
C ILE A 201 1.53 -6.96 14.32
N GLU A 202 0.27 -6.77 13.91
CA GLU A 202 -0.61 -5.73 14.46
C GLU A 202 -0.92 -5.96 15.95
N ASN A 203 -1.11 -7.21 16.39
CA ASN A 203 -1.46 -7.53 17.77
C ASN A 203 -0.25 -7.76 18.69
N ASP A 204 0.99 -7.82 18.20
CA ASP A 204 2.17 -8.00 19.06
C ASP A 204 2.63 -6.69 19.73
N ASP A 205 2.27 -6.48 21.00
CA ASP A 205 2.66 -5.30 21.81
C ASP A 205 4.16 -4.97 21.81
N LEU A 206 5.04 -5.94 21.57
CA LEU A 206 6.49 -5.69 21.51
C LEU A 206 6.91 -4.94 20.23
N ILE A 207 6.12 -5.04 19.17
CA ILE A 207 6.32 -4.30 17.92
C ILE A 207 5.65 -2.94 18.07
N GLN A 208 6.47 -1.92 18.36
CA GLN A 208 6.01 -0.54 18.52
C GLN A 208 5.75 0.13 17.16
N ASP A 209 6.68 0.01 16.22
CA ASP A 209 6.49 0.49 14.84
C ASP A 209 5.88 -0.61 13.97
N LYS A 210 4.55 -0.71 14.04
CA LYS A 210 3.76 -1.65 13.23
C LYS A 210 4.01 -1.46 11.74
N GLN A 211 4.15 -0.21 11.28
CA GLN A 211 4.33 0.09 9.87
C GLN A 211 5.67 -0.45 9.36
N LEU A 212 6.77 -0.13 10.05
CA LEU A 212 8.11 -0.61 9.68
C LEU A 212 8.19 -2.14 9.72
N ALA A 213 7.50 -2.77 10.67
CA ALA A 213 7.41 -4.23 10.74
C ALA A 213 6.61 -4.84 9.56
N LEU A 214 5.48 -4.24 9.16
CA LEU A 214 4.69 -4.68 8.01
C LEU A 214 5.38 -4.42 6.66
N GLU A 215 6.12 -3.30 6.53
CA GLU A 215 6.99 -3.03 5.38
C GLU A 215 8.13 -4.05 5.29
N SER A 216 8.71 -4.44 6.43
CA SER A 216 9.70 -5.52 6.52
C SER A 216 9.10 -6.89 6.17
N LEU A 217 7.88 -7.20 6.64
CA LEU A 217 7.14 -8.42 6.28
C LEU A 217 6.95 -8.50 4.77
N SER A 218 6.35 -7.47 4.17
CA SER A 218 6.08 -7.38 2.73
C SER A 218 7.36 -7.50 1.89
N THR A 219 8.41 -6.76 2.25
CA THR A 219 9.71 -6.80 1.57
C THR A 219 10.36 -8.19 1.63
N ASN A 220 10.24 -8.88 2.76
CA ASN A 220 10.79 -10.23 2.91
C ASN A 220 9.93 -11.29 2.21
N LEU A 221 8.61 -11.17 2.21
CA LEU A 221 7.68 -12.02 1.44
C LEU A 221 8.03 -11.96 -0.05
N ASP A 222 8.00 -10.78 -0.66
CA ASP A 222 8.29 -10.57 -2.09
C ASP A 222 9.64 -11.19 -2.48
N LYS A 223 10.66 -10.95 -1.64
CA LYS A 223 12.02 -11.46 -1.81
C LYS A 223 12.06 -12.99 -1.73
N LEU A 224 11.52 -13.59 -0.67
CA LEU A 224 11.56 -15.04 -0.42
C LEU A 224 10.72 -15.82 -1.44
N ILE A 225 9.54 -15.32 -1.82
CA ILE A 225 8.72 -15.87 -2.91
C ILE A 225 9.50 -15.81 -4.24
N SER A 226 10.15 -14.68 -4.52
CA SER A 226 11.00 -14.53 -5.72
C SER A 226 12.19 -15.49 -5.71
N ASP A 227 12.82 -15.69 -4.55
CA ASP A 227 13.92 -16.64 -4.38
C ASP A 227 13.47 -18.10 -4.52
N LYS A 228 12.34 -18.50 -3.91
CA LYS A 228 11.74 -19.83 -4.03
C LYS A 228 11.42 -20.16 -5.49
N LYS A 229 10.76 -19.22 -6.20
CA LYS A 229 10.43 -19.34 -7.63
C LYS A 229 11.66 -19.39 -8.54
N LYS A 230 12.77 -18.73 -8.18
CA LYS A 230 14.05 -18.77 -8.92
C LYS A 230 14.86 -20.03 -8.65
N SER A 231 14.98 -20.45 -7.39
CA SER A 231 15.76 -21.62 -6.96
C SER A 231 15.50 -21.98 -5.50
N ASN A 232 15.03 -23.21 -5.26
CA ASN A 232 14.90 -23.76 -3.91
C ASN A 232 16.24 -23.77 -3.13
N ALA A 233 17.40 -23.78 -3.81
CA ALA A 233 18.70 -23.67 -3.16
C ALA A 233 18.98 -22.24 -2.64
N ILE A 234 18.59 -21.20 -3.40
CA ILE A 234 18.72 -19.80 -2.96
C ILE A 234 17.78 -19.52 -1.79
N PHE A 235 16.54 -20.03 -1.88
CA PHE A 235 15.58 -19.98 -0.78
C PHE A 235 16.16 -20.62 0.49
N LYS A 236 16.57 -21.90 0.45
CA LYS A 236 17.13 -22.62 1.62
C LYS A 236 18.35 -21.93 2.24
N LEU A 237 19.21 -21.30 1.43
CA LEU A 237 20.35 -20.51 1.94
C LEU A 237 19.88 -19.29 2.73
N LYS A 238 18.83 -18.59 2.26
CA LYS A 238 18.22 -17.48 2.97
C LYS A 238 17.44 -17.94 4.21
N SER A 239 16.65 -19.01 4.12
CA SER A 239 15.98 -19.64 5.28
C SER A 239 16.99 -19.93 6.40
N THR A 240 18.12 -20.57 6.06
CA THR A 240 19.19 -20.87 7.03
C THR A 240 19.78 -19.61 7.66
N THR A 241 19.93 -18.53 6.87
CA THR A 241 20.42 -17.24 7.37
C THR A 241 19.44 -16.62 8.37
N ILE A 242 18.14 -16.63 8.07
CA ILE A 242 17.07 -16.11 8.93
C ILE A 242 16.99 -16.92 10.23
N ILE A 243 16.93 -18.26 10.12
CA ILE A 243 16.95 -19.20 11.26
C ILE A 243 18.18 -18.96 12.17
N SER A 244 19.33 -18.60 11.61
CA SER A 244 20.52 -18.28 12.41
C SER A 244 20.44 -16.96 13.19
N LYS A 245 19.59 -16.01 12.76
CA LYS A 245 19.37 -14.76 13.50
C LYS A 245 18.58 -15.01 14.78
N VAL A 246 17.66 -15.98 14.77
CA VAL A 246 16.79 -16.34 15.91
C VAL A 246 17.58 -16.65 17.17
N SER A 247 18.73 -17.34 17.06
CA SER A 247 19.59 -17.64 18.21
C SER A 247 20.25 -16.41 18.87
N LYS A 248 20.01 -15.20 18.35
CA LYS A 248 20.42 -13.93 18.97
C LYS A 248 19.35 -13.35 19.90
N ILE A 249 18.13 -13.88 19.86
CA ILE A 249 17.06 -13.52 20.79
C ILE A 249 17.38 -14.23 22.12
N SER A 250 17.78 -13.46 23.12
CA SER A 250 18.19 -13.98 24.43
C SER A 250 17.10 -13.87 25.50
N ASP A 251 16.10 -13.03 25.29
CA ASP A 251 15.00 -12.83 26.23
C ASP A 251 14.00 -14.00 26.16
N SER A 252 13.55 -14.50 27.32
CA SER A 252 12.67 -15.66 27.40
C SER A 252 11.23 -15.38 27.01
N LEU A 253 10.72 -14.16 27.26
CA LEU A 253 9.36 -13.77 26.91
C LEU A 253 9.22 -13.58 25.39
N GLN A 254 10.26 -13.01 24.76
CA GLN A 254 10.37 -12.94 23.30
C GLN A 254 10.40 -14.33 22.64
N LYS A 255 11.08 -15.31 23.25
CA LYS A 255 11.09 -16.70 22.77
C LYS A 255 9.72 -17.37 22.90
N GLU A 256 9.07 -17.25 24.05
CA GLU A 256 7.73 -17.80 24.29
C GLU A 256 6.69 -17.22 23.32
N ARG A 257 6.72 -15.90 23.08
CA ARG A 257 5.90 -15.25 22.03
C ARG A 257 6.19 -15.79 20.65
N LEU A 258 7.47 -16.02 20.31
CA LEU A 258 7.87 -16.62 19.04
C LEU A 258 7.37 -18.05 18.87
N GLU A 259 7.35 -18.87 19.92
CA GLU A 259 6.77 -20.21 19.85
C GLU A 259 5.27 -20.16 19.53
N VAL A 260 4.51 -19.27 20.19
CA VAL A 260 3.07 -19.05 19.94
C VAL A 260 2.81 -18.57 18.51
N ILE A 261 3.62 -17.62 18.01
CA ILE A 261 3.55 -17.15 16.62
C ILE A 261 3.79 -18.32 15.65
N LEU A 262 4.82 -19.13 15.89
CA LEU A 262 5.18 -20.26 15.03
C LEU A 262 4.13 -21.37 15.03
N ASP A 263 3.44 -21.61 16.15
CA ASP A 263 2.33 -22.56 16.20
C ASP A 263 1.10 -22.03 15.44
N GLY A 264 0.73 -20.75 15.62
CA GLY A 264 -0.36 -20.14 14.84
C GLY A 264 -0.09 -20.17 13.33
N MET A 265 1.16 -19.87 12.91
CA MET A 265 1.57 -20.03 11.52
C MET A 265 1.53 -21.49 11.05
N LEU A 266 1.97 -22.44 11.87
CA LEU A 266 1.91 -23.87 11.52
C LEU A 266 0.47 -24.36 11.34
N GLU A 267 -0.46 -23.93 12.19
CA GLU A 267 -1.87 -24.33 12.14
C GLU A 267 -2.63 -23.77 10.93
N SER A 268 -2.14 -22.66 10.33
CA SER A 268 -2.86 -21.94 9.27
C SER A 268 -2.17 -21.93 7.90
N VAL A 269 -0.87 -22.26 7.83
CA VAL A 269 -0.08 -22.36 6.58
C VAL A 269 0.16 -23.83 6.18
N CYS A 270 0.19 -24.78 7.13
CA CYS A 270 0.31 -26.20 6.76
C CYS A 270 -1.05 -26.86 6.48
N ASP A 271 -1.39 -26.94 5.21
CA ASP A 271 -2.30 -27.97 4.69
C ASP A 271 -1.77 -29.39 5.00
N GLU A 272 -2.67 -30.40 5.04
CA GLU A 272 -2.33 -31.79 5.41
C GLU A 272 -1.23 -32.46 4.55
N GLY A 273 -0.86 -31.85 3.41
CA GLY A 273 0.23 -32.27 2.51
C GLY A 273 1.52 -31.42 2.56
N SER A 274 1.53 -30.29 3.28
CA SER A 274 2.68 -29.38 3.37
C SER A 274 3.80 -29.97 4.23
N SER A 275 5.06 -29.84 3.77
CA SER A 275 6.24 -30.30 4.53
C SER A 275 7.37 -29.27 4.66
N ASP A 276 7.42 -28.23 3.81
CA ASP A 276 8.51 -27.26 3.83
C ASP A 276 8.27 -26.22 4.96
N THR A 277 7.05 -25.70 5.13
CA THR A 277 6.68 -24.83 6.28
C THR A 277 6.96 -25.50 7.62
N LYS A 278 6.46 -26.73 7.82
CA LYS A 278 6.68 -27.50 9.04
C LYS A 278 8.16 -27.73 9.34
N SER A 279 8.95 -28.09 8.32
CA SER A 279 10.40 -28.27 8.44
C SER A 279 11.13 -26.98 8.86
N ILE A 280 10.66 -25.82 8.37
CA ILE A 280 11.15 -24.51 8.77
C ILE A 280 10.76 -24.17 10.22
N VAL A 281 9.50 -24.34 10.61
CA VAL A 281 9.03 -24.12 12.00
C VAL A 281 9.82 -24.99 12.99
N ASP A 282 9.97 -26.28 12.69
CA ASP A 282 10.78 -27.22 13.49
C ASP A 282 12.26 -26.80 13.57
N ALA A 283 12.80 -26.17 12.53
CA ALA A 283 14.19 -25.68 12.51
C ALA A 283 14.35 -24.37 13.29
N ILE A 284 13.32 -23.51 13.32
CA ILE A 284 13.28 -22.28 14.11
C ILE A 284 13.14 -22.61 15.60
N LYS A 285 12.21 -23.51 15.99
CA LYS A 285 12.01 -23.92 17.38
C LYS A 285 13.26 -24.55 18.01
N LYS A 286 14.12 -25.21 17.21
CA LYS A 286 15.44 -25.72 17.65
C LYS A 286 16.52 -24.63 17.86
N LYS A 287 16.18 -23.34 17.69
CA LYS A 287 17.07 -22.18 17.86
C LYS A 287 16.59 -21.20 18.93
N LEU A 288 15.35 -21.35 19.40
CA LEU A 288 14.84 -20.72 20.61
C LEU A 288 15.46 -21.44 21.83
#